data_AF-A0A496CU13-F1
#
_entry.id   AF-A0A496CU13-F1
#
_cell.length_a   1.000
_cell.length_b   1.000
_cell.length_c   1.000
_cell.angle_alpha   90.00
_cell.angle_beta   90.00
_cell.angle_gamma   90.00
#
_symmetry.space_group_name_H-M   'P 1'
#
loop_
_entity.id
_entity.type
_entity.pdbx_description
1 polymer ?
#
loop_
_entity_poly.entity_id
_entity_poly.type
_entity_poly.pdbx_seq_one_letter_code
_entity_poly.pdbx_strand_id
1 'polypeptide(L)'
;MIVLDILLDGLFAAIAGIGFGAISDPPMRAFPYIALLAAVGHACRFCLMTFFGVDIATASLFGALVIGFGSLWLGGRIYCPMTVLYIPALLPMIPGKFAYNMVFSLIMFLQTMDEPVQKAKYIEMFMSNGFVTFTAIFMLTVGATLPIFLLPGKAFSLTRRK
;
A
#
# COMPACT_ATOMS: atom_id res chain seq x y z
N MET A 1 0.22 -25.23 -5.19
CA MET A 1 0.74 -23.99 -5.81
C MET A 1 0.25 -22.73 -5.10
N ILE A 2 -1.02 -22.68 -4.66
CA ILE A 2 -1.61 -21.56 -3.88
C ILE A 2 -0.76 -21.03 -2.72
N VAL A 3 -0.26 -21.91 -1.83
CA VAL A 3 0.53 -21.48 -0.66
C VAL A 3 1.87 -20.85 -1.08
N LEU A 4 2.49 -21.38 -2.14
CA LEU A 4 3.75 -20.86 -2.64
C LEU A 4 3.57 -19.44 -3.21
N ASP A 5 2.47 -19.19 -3.93
CA ASP A 5 2.19 -17.88 -4.52
C ASP A 5 2.02 -16.80 -3.43
N ILE A 6 1.29 -17.12 -2.35
CA ILE A 6 1.11 -16.22 -1.20
C ILE A 6 2.46 -15.94 -0.50
N LEU A 7 3.29 -16.96 -0.32
CA LEU A 7 4.60 -16.82 0.31
C LEU A 7 5.55 -15.97 -0.55
N LEU A 8 5.54 -16.16 -1.87
CA LEU A 8 6.37 -15.39 -2.80
C LEU A 8 5.89 -13.94 -2.90
N ASP A 9 4.57 -13.71 -2.97
CA ASP A 9 3.98 -12.38 -2.95
C ASP A 9 4.38 -11.60 -1.68
N GLY A 10 4.23 -12.24 -0.51
CA GLY A 10 4.67 -11.68 0.76
C GLY A 10 6.18 -11.45 0.83
N LEU A 11 7.00 -12.36 0.30
CA LEU A 11 8.46 -12.23 0.26
C LEU A 11 8.91 -11.04 -0.58
N PHE A 12 8.36 -10.87 -1.78
CA PHE A 12 8.68 -9.73 -2.63
C PHE A 12 8.20 -8.41 -2.02
N ALA A 13 7.03 -8.41 -1.39
CA ALA A 13 6.55 -7.26 -0.63
C ALA A 13 7.49 -6.92 0.54
N ALA A 14 8.02 -7.92 1.25
CA ALA A 14 9.00 -7.72 2.31
C ALA A 14 10.30 -7.07 1.79
N ILE A 15 10.84 -7.57 0.68
CA ILE A 15 12.05 -7.03 0.04
C ILE A 15 11.80 -5.57 -0.39
N ALA A 16 10.67 -5.30 -1.04
CA ALA A 16 10.28 -3.95 -1.43
C ALA A 16 10.13 -3.04 -0.19
N GLY A 17 9.47 -3.52 0.87
CA GLY A 17 9.30 -2.80 2.13
C GLY A 17 10.64 -2.46 2.81
N ILE A 18 11.62 -3.36 2.76
CA ILE A 18 13.00 -3.08 3.23
C ILE A 18 13.64 -1.98 2.39
N GLY A 19 13.54 -2.04 1.06
CA GLY A 19 14.08 -1.02 0.16
C GLY A 19 13.47 0.36 0.40
N PHE A 20 12.15 0.44 0.52
CA PHE A 20 11.44 1.67 0.89
C PHE A 20 11.76 2.14 2.31
N GLY A 21 11.96 1.19 3.23
CA GLY A 21 12.50 1.44 4.55
C GLY A 21 13.84 2.16 4.46
N ALA A 22 14.79 1.65 3.69
CA ALA A 22 16.11 2.25 3.54
C ALA A 22 16.06 3.71 3.04
N ILE A 23 15.12 4.04 2.15
CA ILE A 23 14.91 5.43 1.68
C ILE A 23 14.42 6.34 2.82
N SER A 24 13.64 5.80 3.75
CA SER A 24 13.05 6.54 4.87
C SER A 24 13.96 6.64 6.10
N ASP A 25 15.15 6.04 6.04
CA ASP A 25 16.18 6.00 7.11
C ASP A 25 15.63 5.67 8.53
N PRO A 26 14.88 4.57 8.74
CA PRO A 26 14.42 4.16 10.04
C PRO A 26 15.56 3.53 10.85
N PRO A 27 15.44 3.46 12.19
CA PRO A 27 16.44 2.76 13.01
C PRO A 27 16.54 1.30 12.60
N MET A 28 17.75 0.73 12.61
CA MET A 28 18.04 -0.63 12.13
C MET A 28 17.11 -1.72 12.71
N ARG A 29 16.68 -1.56 13.96
CA ARG A 29 15.74 -2.47 14.62
C ARG A 29 14.34 -2.50 14.02
N ALA A 30 13.94 -1.51 13.22
CA ALA A 30 12.62 -1.40 12.61
C ALA A 30 12.49 -2.25 11.33
N PHE A 31 13.59 -2.49 10.60
CA PHE A 31 13.57 -3.20 9.32
C PHE A 31 12.87 -4.57 9.34
N PRO A 32 13.11 -5.46 10.34
CA PRO A 32 12.41 -6.75 10.40
C PRO A 32 10.90 -6.59 10.53
N TYR A 33 10.44 -5.54 11.22
CA TYR A 33 9.02 -5.27 11.43
C TYR A 33 8.38 -4.62 10.20
N ILE A 34 9.11 -3.76 9.49
CA ILE A 34 8.69 -3.23 8.18
C ILE A 34 8.51 -4.37 7.19
N ALA A 35 9.49 -5.27 7.09
CA ALA A 35 9.46 -6.45 6.22
C ALA A 35 8.25 -7.35 6.53
N LEU A 36 8.04 -7.66 7.82
CA LEU A 36 6.91 -8.47 8.28
C LEU A 36 5.57 -7.81 7.95
N LEU A 37 5.42 -6.51 8.24
CA LEU A 37 4.18 -5.79 7.97
C LEU A 37 3.89 -5.71 6.47
N ALA A 38 4.89 -5.43 5.65
CA ALA A 38 4.75 -5.41 4.20
C ALA A 38 4.31 -6.79 3.66
N ALA A 39 4.96 -7.86 4.13
CA ALA A 39 4.60 -9.23 3.74
C ALA A 39 3.16 -9.57 4.10
N VAL A 40 2.77 -9.37 5.35
CA VAL A 40 1.45 -9.77 5.85
C VAL A 40 0.34 -8.89 5.25
N GLY A 41 0.57 -7.59 5.14
CA GLY A 41 -0.39 -6.66 4.53
C GLY A 41 -0.61 -6.92 3.04
N HIS A 42 0.48 -7.14 2.29
CA HIS A 42 0.39 -7.45 0.87
C HIS A 42 -0.24 -8.83 0.62
N ALA A 43 0.17 -9.85 1.38
CA ALA A 43 -0.43 -11.18 1.31
C ALA A 43 -1.93 -11.15 1.65
N CYS A 44 -2.35 -10.34 2.63
CA CYS A 44 -3.77 -10.14 2.94
C CYS A 44 -4.54 -9.60 1.74
N ARG A 45 -4.04 -8.54 1.10
CA ARG A 45 -4.64 -7.99 -0.13
C ARG A 45 -4.65 -9.03 -1.26
N PHE A 46 -3.54 -9.73 -1.48
CA PHE A 46 -3.43 -10.76 -2.51
C PHE A 46 -4.47 -11.87 -2.31
N CYS A 47 -4.68 -12.32 -1.08
CA CYS A 47 -5.67 -13.34 -0.77
C CYS A 47 -7.10 -12.85 -1.02
N LEU A 48 -7.42 -11.62 -0.62
CA LEU A 48 -8.74 -11.01 -0.86
C LEU A 48 -9.04 -10.87 -2.36
N MET A 49 -8.06 -10.46 -3.16
CA MET A 49 -8.23 -10.34 -4.61
C MET A 49 -8.34 -11.71 -5.30
N THR A 50 -7.49 -12.66 -4.92
CA THR A 50 -7.34 -13.93 -5.65
C THR A 50 -8.40 -14.97 -5.25
N PHE A 51 -8.73 -15.07 -3.97
CA PHE A 51 -9.63 -16.13 -3.46
C PHE A 51 -11.04 -15.65 -3.18
N PHE A 52 -11.21 -14.36 -2.86
CA PHE A 52 -12.52 -13.79 -2.52
C PHE A 52 -13.08 -12.87 -3.60
N GLY A 53 -12.34 -12.63 -4.69
CA GLY A 53 -12.78 -11.79 -5.81
C GLY A 53 -13.03 -10.33 -5.44
N VAL A 54 -12.43 -9.86 -4.34
CA VAL A 54 -12.59 -8.49 -3.84
C VAL A 54 -11.83 -7.53 -4.73
N ASP A 55 -12.41 -6.35 -4.99
CA ASP A 55 -11.76 -5.33 -5.80
C ASP A 55 -10.47 -4.81 -5.14
N ILE A 56 -9.62 -4.20 -5.96
CA ILE A 56 -8.29 -3.72 -5.56
C ILE A 56 -8.34 -2.67 -4.44
N ALA A 57 -9.35 -1.79 -4.41
CA ALA A 57 -9.44 -0.72 -3.43
C ALA A 57 -9.88 -1.28 -2.07
N THR A 58 -10.91 -2.13 -2.06
CA THR A 58 -11.40 -2.78 -0.84
C THR A 58 -10.35 -3.74 -0.28
N ALA A 59 -9.68 -4.54 -1.11
CA ALA A 59 -8.58 -5.41 -0.66
C ALA A 59 -7.39 -4.59 -0.10
N SER A 60 -7.10 -3.43 -0.68
CA SER A 60 -6.08 -2.51 -0.18
C SER A 60 -6.45 -1.89 1.17
N LEU A 61 -7.73 -1.58 1.40
CA LEU A 61 -8.21 -1.11 2.71
C LEU A 61 -7.86 -2.11 3.81
N PHE A 62 -8.22 -3.39 3.62
CA PHE A 62 -7.97 -4.43 4.62
C PHE A 62 -6.48 -4.72 4.81
N GLY A 63 -5.69 -4.77 3.72
CA GLY A 63 -4.24 -4.90 3.84
C GLY A 63 -3.61 -3.73 4.61
N ALA A 64 -4.07 -2.51 4.37
CA ALA A 64 -3.61 -1.32 5.10
C ALA A 64 -4.07 -1.29 6.56
N LEU A 65 -5.27 -1.81 6.88
CA LEU A 65 -5.71 -1.99 8.26
C LEU A 65 -4.79 -2.96 9.01
N VAL A 66 -4.44 -4.09 8.38
CA VAL A 66 -3.50 -5.06 8.95
C VAL A 66 -2.15 -4.41 9.23
N ILE A 67 -1.62 -3.64 8.28
CA ILE A 67 -0.37 -2.89 8.46
C ILE A 67 -0.51 -1.84 9.57
N GLY A 68 -1.58 -1.05 9.56
CA GLY A 68 -1.83 0.02 10.52
C GLY A 68 -1.90 -0.51 11.96
N PHE A 69 -2.78 -1.48 12.23
CA PHE A 69 -2.90 -2.07 13.57
C PHE A 69 -1.64 -2.84 13.98
N GLY A 70 -1.02 -3.54 13.03
CA GLY A 70 0.25 -4.23 13.26
C GLY A 70 1.36 -3.26 13.66
N SER A 71 1.47 -2.11 12.99
CA SER A 71 2.45 -1.06 13.30
C SER A 71 2.22 -0.41 14.67
N LEU A 72 0.96 -0.22 15.08
CA LEU A 72 0.63 0.27 16.41
C LEU A 72 1.06 -0.72 17.50
N TRP A 73 0.89 -2.02 17.26
CA TRP A 73 1.28 -3.07 18.20
C TRP A 73 2.79 -3.27 18.26
N LEU A 74 3.45 -3.40 17.11
CA LEU A 74 4.89 -3.63 17.02
C LEU A 74 5.70 -2.38 17.37
N GLY A 75 5.23 -1.19 16.99
CA GLY A 75 5.88 0.09 17.30
C GLY A 75 6.06 0.31 18.81
N GLY A 76 5.08 -0.11 19.61
CA GLY A 76 5.18 -0.05 21.08
C GLY A 76 6.20 -1.03 21.65
N ARG A 77 6.45 -2.17 21.00
CA ARG A 77 7.46 -3.16 21.43
C ARG A 77 8.89 -2.69 21.15
N ILE A 78 9.08 -1.99 20.04
CA ILE A 78 10.40 -1.49 19.62
C ILE A 78 10.66 -0.03 19.98
N TYR A 79 9.72 0.63 20.67
CA TYR A 79 9.80 2.05 21.00
C TYR A 79 10.06 2.92 19.76
N CYS A 80 9.27 2.69 18.70
CA CYS A 80 9.30 3.50 17.49
C CYS A 80 7.90 4.03 17.17
N PRO A 81 7.78 5.25 16.64
CA PRO A 81 6.51 5.75 16.13
C PRO A 81 5.97 4.80 15.06
N MET A 82 4.66 4.56 15.07
CA MET A 82 4.03 3.64 14.11
C MET A 82 4.23 4.08 12.65
N THR A 83 4.33 5.39 12.38
CA THR A 83 4.59 5.98 11.05
C THR A 83 5.88 5.47 10.42
N VAL A 84 6.92 5.26 11.23
CA VAL A 84 8.22 4.72 10.80
C VAL A 84 8.08 3.28 10.28
N LEU A 85 7.06 2.56 10.74
CA LEU A 85 6.79 1.18 10.33
C LEU A 85 5.81 1.11 9.16
N TYR A 86 4.64 1.76 9.27
CA TYR A 86 3.58 1.55 8.29
C TYR A 86 3.83 2.24 6.95
N ILE A 87 4.49 3.41 6.92
CA ILE A 87 4.74 4.14 5.66
C ILE A 87 5.56 3.28 4.69
N PRO A 88 6.76 2.79 5.05
CA PRO A 88 7.53 1.95 4.14
C PRO A 88 6.87 0.60 3.86
N ALA A 89 6.09 0.05 4.80
CA ALA A 89 5.37 -1.20 4.60
C ALA A 89 4.20 -1.08 3.60
N LEU A 90 3.58 0.10 3.46
CA LEU A 90 2.47 0.35 2.51
C LEU A 90 2.93 0.64 1.09
N LEU A 91 4.15 1.17 0.91
CA LEU A 91 4.66 1.60 -0.40
C LEU A 91 4.60 0.51 -1.48
N PRO A 92 4.89 -0.78 -1.21
CA PRO A 92 4.71 -1.87 -2.18
C PRO A 92 3.27 -2.04 -2.68
N MET A 93 2.28 -1.60 -1.91
CA MET A 93 0.86 -1.70 -2.26
C MET A 93 0.35 -0.52 -3.11
N ILE A 94 1.15 0.52 -3.33
CA ILE A 94 0.70 1.65 -4.16
C ILE A 94 0.45 1.16 -5.60
N PRO A 95 -0.69 1.51 -6.23
CA PRO A 95 -1.05 1.08 -7.58
C PRO A 95 -0.22 1.80 -8.67
N GLY A 96 1.11 1.72 -8.60
CA GLY A 96 2.04 2.49 -9.44
C GLY A 96 1.88 2.24 -10.94
N LYS A 97 1.55 1.01 -11.35
CA LYS A 97 1.26 0.71 -12.77
C LYS A 97 0.01 1.44 -13.27
N PHE A 98 -1.06 1.52 -12.47
CA PHE A 98 -2.26 2.26 -12.82
C PHE A 98 -1.96 3.75 -12.88
N ALA A 99 -1.20 4.28 -11.91
CA ALA A 99 -0.77 5.69 -11.91
C ALA A 99 0.07 6.03 -13.16
N TYR A 100 1.03 5.17 -13.51
CA TYR A 100 1.83 5.34 -14.73
C TYR A 100 0.94 5.32 -15.98
N ASN A 101 0.04 4.34 -16.10
CA ASN A 101 -0.86 4.21 -17.24
C ASN A 101 -1.83 5.40 -17.36
N MET A 102 -2.26 5.99 -16.25
CA MET A 102 -3.07 7.21 -16.24
C MET A 102 -2.30 8.35 -16.91
N VAL A 103 -1.07 8.64 -16.47
CA VAL A 103 -0.23 9.70 -17.06
C VAL A 103 0.11 9.39 -18.52
N PHE A 104 0.46 8.13 -18.82
CA PHE A 104 0.73 7.69 -20.17
C PHE A 104 -0.47 7.90 -21.11
N SER A 105 -1.68 7.55 -20.65
CA SER A 105 -2.92 7.74 -21.44
C SER A 105 -3.19 9.22 -21.70
N LEU A 106 -2.89 10.10 -20.74
CA LEU A 106 -2.98 11.55 -20.95
C LEU A 106 -2.03 12.04 -22.04
N ILE A 107 -0.78 11.58 -22.04
CA ILE A 107 0.20 11.95 -23.08
C ILE A 107 -0.29 11.47 -24.45
N MET A 108 -0.72 10.21 -24.56
CA MET A 108 -1.22 9.65 -25.81
C MET A 108 -2.49 10.35 -26.30
N PHE A 109 -3.39 10.74 -25.39
CA PHE A 109 -4.56 11.55 -25.72
C PHE A 109 -4.17 12.88 -26.39
N LEU A 110 -3.17 13.58 -25.85
CA LEU A 110 -2.69 14.85 -26.41
C LEU A 110 -2.04 14.68 -27.79
N GLN A 111 -1.34 13.56 -28.02
CA GLN A 111 -0.70 13.25 -29.29
C GLN A 111 -1.69 12.80 -30.38
N THR A 112 -2.91 12.44 -29.99
CA THR A 112 -3.89 11.81 -30.88
C THR A 112 -5.19 12.61 -30.99
N MET A 113 -5.08 13.94 -30.81
CA MET A 113 -6.23 14.86 -30.79
C MET A 113 -7.05 14.84 -32.09
N ASP A 114 -6.39 14.58 -33.21
CA ASP A 114 -6.99 14.59 -34.55
C ASP A 114 -7.60 13.24 -34.97
N GLU A 115 -7.36 12.17 -34.20
CA GLU A 115 -7.95 10.84 -34.48
C GLU A 115 -9.04 10.48 -33.44
N PRO A 116 -10.33 10.59 -33.80
CA PRO A 116 -11.43 10.50 -32.83
C PRO A 116 -11.53 9.14 -32.11
N VAL A 117 -11.20 8.04 -32.80
CA VAL A 117 -11.27 6.68 -32.23
C VAL A 117 -10.20 6.46 -31.17
N GLN A 118 -8.95 6.82 -31.46
CA GLN A 118 -7.84 6.67 -30.54
C GLN A 118 -7.97 7.63 -29.35
N LYS A 119 -8.40 8.87 -29.61
CA LYS A 119 -8.71 9.87 -28.57
C LYS A 119 -9.70 9.33 -27.53
N ALA A 120 -10.79 8.70 -27.98
CA ALA A 120 -11.81 8.14 -27.08
C ALA A 120 -11.23 7.03 -26.19
N LYS A 121 -10.44 6.12 -26.76
CA LYS A 121 -9.75 5.05 -26.03
C LYS A 121 -8.86 5.59 -24.91
N TYR A 122 -8.06 6.62 -25.20
CA TYR A 122 -7.14 7.18 -24.20
C TYR A 122 -7.86 7.95 -23.09
N ILE A 123 -9.03 8.54 -23.35
CA ILE A 123 -9.89 9.08 -22.28
C ILE A 123 -10.40 7.96 -21.36
N GLU A 124 -10.90 6.86 -21.93
CA GLU A 124 -11.39 5.72 -21.13
C GLU A 124 -10.27 5.13 -20.27
N MET A 125 -9.09 4.95 -20.85
CA MET A 125 -7.90 4.47 -20.11
C MET A 125 -7.48 5.46 -19.03
N PHE A 126 -7.49 6.76 -19.29
CA PHE A 126 -7.19 7.79 -18.29
C PHE A 126 -8.16 7.72 -17.11
N MET A 127 -9.47 7.65 -17.38
CA MET A 127 -10.50 7.62 -16.35
C MET A 127 -10.45 6.34 -15.52
N SER A 128 -10.37 5.17 -16.16
CA SER A 128 -10.34 3.87 -15.47
C SER A 128 -9.10 3.73 -14.57
N ASN A 129 -7.91 4.00 -15.11
CA ASN A 129 -6.67 3.97 -14.32
C ASN A 129 -6.66 5.04 -13.23
N GLY A 130 -7.21 6.23 -13.51
CA GLY A 130 -7.37 7.31 -12.54
C GLY A 130 -8.25 6.88 -11.36
N PHE A 131 -9.46 6.37 -11.61
CA PHE A 131 -10.35 5.92 -10.55
C PHE A 131 -9.73 4.82 -9.69
N VAL A 132 -9.10 3.81 -10.30
CA VAL A 132 -8.41 2.75 -9.57
C VAL A 132 -7.29 3.32 -8.70
N THR A 133 -6.48 4.23 -9.25
CA THR A 133 -5.35 4.84 -8.54
C THR A 133 -5.82 5.66 -7.35
N PHE A 134 -6.76 6.59 -7.57
CA PHE A 134 -7.26 7.48 -6.52
C PHE A 134 -7.98 6.70 -5.41
N THR A 135 -8.87 5.78 -5.77
CA THR A 135 -9.62 5.01 -4.77
C THR A 135 -8.72 4.08 -3.97
N ALA A 136 -7.78 3.38 -4.59
CA ALA A 136 -6.85 2.51 -3.87
C ALA A 136 -5.93 3.32 -2.94
N ILE A 137 -5.37 4.46 -3.38
CA ILE A 137 -4.54 5.32 -2.51
C ILE A 137 -5.36 5.87 -1.34
N PHE A 138 -6.59 6.31 -1.59
CA PHE A 138 -7.50 6.77 -0.53
C PHE A 138 -7.75 5.67 0.49
N MET A 139 -8.10 4.46 0.04
CA MET A 139 -8.35 3.31 0.92
C MET A 139 -7.11 2.86 1.70
N LEU A 140 -5.93 2.86 1.07
CA LEU A 140 -4.65 2.60 1.77
C LEU A 140 -4.42 3.63 2.89
N THR A 141 -4.65 4.91 2.61
CA THR A 141 -4.44 6.00 3.57
C THR A 141 -5.42 5.90 4.73
N VAL A 142 -6.70 5.68 4.45
CA VAL A 142 -7.74 5.48 5.47
C VAL A 142 -7.42 4.26 6.33
N GLY A 143 -7.13 3.10 5.72
CA GLY A 143 -6.84 1.87 6.46
C GLY A 143 -5.63 1.99 7.38
N ALA A 144 -4.55 2.63 6.91
CA ALA A 144 -3.33 2.79 7.69
C ALA A 144 -3.46 3.80 8.84
N THR A 145 -4.27 4.84 8.67
CA THR A 145 -4.44 5.91 9.67
C THR A 145 -5.55 5.64 10.67
N LEU A 146 -6.49 4.74 10.36
CA LEU A 146 -7.60 4.37 11.25
C LEU A 146 -7.18 4.04 12.70
N PRO A 147 -6.09 3.27 12.94
CA PRO A 147 -5.66 2.95 14.30
C PRO A 147 -5.22 4.18 15.12
N ILE A 148 -4.74 5.25 14.46
CA ILE A 148 -4.37 6.51 15.12
C ILE A 148 -5.64 7.19 15.66
N PHE A 149 -6.69 7.23 14.85
CA PHE A 149 -7.96 7.87 15.24
C PHE A 149 -8.72 7.06 16.29
N LEU A 150 -8.68 5.72 16.20
CA LEU A 150 -9.36 4.85 17.16
C LEU A 150 -8.61 4.75 18.50
N LEU A 151 -7.29 4.78 18.49
CA LEU A 151 -6.44 4.57 19.67
C LEU A 151 -5.37 5.67 19.83
N PRO A 152 -5.75 6.97 19.89
CA PRO A 152 -4.80 8.08 19.86
C PRO A 152 -3.85 8.06 21.05
N GLY A 153 -4.37 7.78 22.26
CA GLY A 153 -3.54 7.70 23.46
C GLY A 153 -2.44 6.64 23.36
N LYS A 154 -2.73 5.51 22.70
CA LYS A 154 -1.73 4.46 22.46
C LYS A 154 -0.74 4.88 21.39
N ALA A 155 -1.23 5.39 20.25
CA ALA A 155 -0.42 5.82 19.11
C ALA A 155 0.63 6.88 19.48
N PHE A 156 0.28 7.86 20.31
CA PHE A 156 1.21 8.93 20.74
C PHE A 156 2.09 8.56 21.93
N SER A 157 1.86 7.41 22.56
CA SER A 157 2.63 6.95 23.73
C SER A 157 3.78 6.00 23.39
N LEU A 158 3.88 5.52 22.13
CA LEU A 158 4.75 4.41 21.75
C LEU A 158 6.25 4.64 22.03
N THR A 159 6.70 5.89 22.05
CA THR A 159 8.09 6.26 22.30
C THR A 159 8.37 6.63 23.76
N ARG A 160 7.35 6.68 24.63
CA ARG A 160 7.53 7.00 26.05
C ARG A 160 7.98 5.77 26.82
N ARG A 161 9.00 5.92 27.65
CA ARG A 161 9.32 4.94 28.69
C ARG A 161 8.30 5.14 29.83
N LYS A 162 7.58 4.08 30.16
CA LYS A 162 6.74 4.05 31.37
C LYS A 162 7.62 3.82 32.59
#